data_AF-A0A1X0NFQ7-F1
#
_entry.id   AF-A0A1X0NFQ7-F1
#
_cell.length_a   1.000
_cell.length_b   1.000
_cell.length_c   1.000
_cell.angle_alpha   90.00
_cell.angle_beta   90.00
_cell.angle_gamma   90.00
#
_symmetry.space_group_name_H-M   'P 1'
#
loop_
_entity.id
_entity.type
_entity.pdbx_description
1 polymer ?
#
loop_
_entity_poly.entity_id
_entity_poly.type
_entity_poly.pdbx_seq_one_letter_code
_entity_poly.pdbx_strand_id
1 'polypeptide(L)'
;LAALSEFLSGHIDKGVAELQEEAKQDPHSSRGLELLKKYDAAAKVYQVAVQAEAAAKKERDGKRALEEGTQDGTKERYLAGWERCKAQGTMIEKIEQRYAAQLARDLCYAEYVKHEHGADSK
;
A
#
# COMPACT_ATOMS: atom_id res chain seq x y z
N LEU A 1 9.00 -6.67 -2.80
CA LEU A 1 10.02 -7.46 -2.08
C LEU A 1 11.35 -6.73 -1.93
N ALA A 2 11.80 -5.89 -2.87
CA ALA A 2 13.07 -5.16 -2.76
C ALA A 2 13.09 -4.03 -1.70
N ALA A 3 11.97 -3.33 -1.46
CA ALA A 3 11.97 -2.14 -0.60
C ALA A 3 12.21 -2.42 0.91
N LEU A 4 11.83 -3.60 1.40
CA LEU A 4 12.15 -4.03 2.77
C LEU A 4 13.58 -4.58 2.89
N SER A 5 14.12 -5.17 1.81
CA SER A 5 15.48 -5.73 1.77
C SER A 5 16.55 -4.65 1.81
N GLU A 6 16.33 -3.52 1.13
CA GLU A 6 17.29 -2.41 1.10
C GLU A 6 17.20 -1.52 2.34
N PHE A 7 16.00 -1.33 2.92
CA PHE A 7 15.85 -0.52 4.15
C PHE A 7 16.35 -1.25 5.40
N LEU A 8 16.25 -2.58 5.45
CA LEU A 8 16.88 -3.35 6.51
C LEU A 8 18.41 -3.21 6.47
N SER A 9 19.02 -2.92 5.31
CA SER A 9 20.48 -2.77 5.11
C SER A 9 21.18 -1.77 6.04
N GLY A 10 20.46 -0.81 6.62
CA GLY A 10 21.02 0.15 7.59
C GLY A 10 20.97 -0.30 9.05
N HIS A 11 20.14 -1.29 9.40
CA HIS A 11 19.98 -1.84 10.75
C HIS A 11 20.49 -3.31 10.88
N ILE A 12 21.17 -3.85 9.85
CA ILE A 12 21.68 -5.24 9.79
C ILE A 12 22.93 -5.46 10.64
N ASP A 13 22.81 -5.37 11.96
CA ASP A 13 23.50 -6.35 12.79
C ASP A 13 22.51 -7.14 13.67
N LYS A 14 21.23 -6.72 13.74
CA LYS A 14 20.21 -7.42 14.53
C LYS A 14 19.05 -7.93 13.69
N GLY A 15 18.85 -9.25 13.71
CA GLY A 15 17.70 -9.91 13.10
C GLY A 15 16.40 -9.68 13.87
N VAL A 16 15.25 -9.88 13.22
CA VAL A 16 13.91 -9.75 13.86
C VAL A 16 13.79 -10.59 15.14
N ALA A 17 14.46 -11.74 15.21
CA ALA A 17 14.51 -12.59 16.39
C ALA A 17 15.29 -11.95 17.56
N GLU A 18 16.38 -11.23 17.27
CA GLU A 18 17.19 -10.56 18.27
C GLU A 18 16.48 -9.33 18.83
N LEU A 19 15.78 -8.57 17.98
CA LEU A 19 14.87 -7.50 18.41
C LEU A 19 13.73 -8.02 19.30
N GLN A 20 13.28 -9.24 19.07
CA GLN A 20 12.19 -9.86 19.83
C GLN A 20 12.64 -10.41 21.20
N GLU A 21 13.91 -10.82 21.34
CA GLU A 21 14.51 -11.13 22.64
C GLU A 21 14.88 -9.85 23.42
N GLU A 22 15.40 -8.83 22.75
CA GLU A 22 15.73 -7.53 23.38
C GLU A 22 14.47 -6.82 23.91
N ALA A 23 13.35 -6.90 23.17
CA ALA A 23 12.04 -6.41 23.60
C ALA A 23 11.51 -7.05 24.89
N LYS A 24 11.95 -8.27 25.24
CA LYS A 24 11.56 -8.90 26.52
C LYS A 24 12.30 -8.31 27.72
N GLN A 25 13.43 -7.64 27.48
CA GLN A 25 14.32 -7.12 28.53
C GLN A 25 14.26 -5.59 28.65
N ASP A 26 13.87 -4.88 27.59
CA ASP A 26 13.79 -3.42 27.56
C ASP A 26 12.43 -2.91 27.04
N PRO A 27 11.67 -2.13 27.84
CA PRO A 27 10.42 -1.51 27.40
C PRO A 27 10.56 -0.60 26.16
N HIS A 28 11.71 0.05 25.98
CA HIS A 28 11.96 0.91 24.82
C HIS A 28 12.11 0.08 23.53
N SER A 29 12.79 -1.06 23.61
CA SER A 29 12.87 -2.08 22.55
C SER A 29 11.51 -2.73 22.25
N SER A 30 10.68 -2.99 23.27
CA SER A 30 9.31 -3.50 23.08
C SER A 30 8.43 -2.56 22.26
N ARG A 31 8.48 -1.25 22.54
CA ARG A 31 7.70 -0.23 21.83
C ARG A 31 8.17 -0.07 20.37
N GLY A 32 9.47 -0.10 20.12
CA GLY A 32 10.02 -0.03 18.75
C GLY A 32 9.58 -1.21 17.89
N LEU A 33 9.61 -2.42 18.46
CA LEU A 33 9.15 -3.63 17.78
C LEU A 33 7.64 -3.59 17.46
N GLU A 34 6.81 -3.04 18.36
CA GLU A 34 5.37 -2.86 18.09
C GLU A 34 5.11 -1.87 16.96
N LEU A 35 5.82 -0.74 16.93
CA LEU A 35 5.71 0.25 15.86
C LEU A 35 6.16 -0.32 14.51
N LEU A 36 7.25 -1.09 14.49
CA LEU A 36 7.71 -1.79 13.29
C LEU A 36 6.68 -2.78 12.76
N LYS A 37 6.04 -3.56 13.65
CA LYS A 37 4.94 -4.48 13.28
C LYS A 37 3.74 -3.73 12.69
N LYS A 38 3.36 -2.59 13.25
CA LYS A 38 2.27 -1.74 12.71
C LYS A 38 2.61 -1.21 11.33
N TYR A 39 3.84 -0.72 11.14
CA TYR A 39 4.33 -0.27 9.84
C TYR A 39 4.31 -1.40 8.80
N ASP A 40 4.84 -2.58 9.12
CA ASP A 40 4.84 -3.74 8.21
C ASP A 40 3.42 -4.16 7.83
N ALA A 41 2.49 -4.19 8.78
CA ALA A 41 1.09 -4.47 8.51
C ALA A 41 0.47 -3.43 7.55
N ALA A 42 0.70 -2.14 7.78
CA ALA A 42 0.20 -1.07 6.91
C ALA A 42 0.85 -1.11 5.51
N ALA A 43 2.13 -1.47 5.42
CA ALA A 43 2.84 -1.63 4.15
C ALA A 43 2.25 -2.77 3.30
N LYS A 44 1.87 -3.89 3.92
CA LYS A 44 1.18 -5.00 3.23
C LYS A 44 -0.18 -4.57 2.70
N VAL A 45 -0.97 -3.83 3.49
CA VAL A 45 -2.27 -3.29 3.04
C VAL A 45 -2.09 -2.35 1.85
N TYR A 46 -1.10 -1.46 1.90
CA TYR A 46 -0.76 -0.59 0.79
C TYR A 46 -0.38 -1.39 -0.47
N GLN A 47 0.42 -2.44 -0.34
CA GLN A 47 0.81 -3.28 -1.48
C GLN A 47 -0.41 -3.97 -2.12
N VAL A 48 -1.35 -4.47 -1.31
CA VAL A 48 -2.61 -5.03 -1.80
C VAL A 48 -3.44 -3.97 -2.52
N ALA A 49 -3.52 -2.75 -1.99
CA ALA A 49 -4.23 -1.64 -2.64
C ALA A 49 -3.61 -1.23 -3.98
N VAL A 50 -2.27 -1.23 -4.10
CA VAL A 50 -1.56 -1.00 -5.37
C VAL A 50 -1.91 -2.07 -6.41
N GLN A 51 -1.94 -3.35 -6.01
CA GLN A 51 -2.34 -4.44 -6.90
C GLN A 51 -3.80 -4.33 -7.33
N ALA A 52 -4.69 -3.95 -6.41
CA ALA A 52 -6.11 -3.73 -6.70
C ALA A 52 -6.33 -2.58 -7.68
N GLU A 53 -5.60 -1.46 -7.52
CA GLU A 53 -5.63 -0.34 -8.48
C GLU A 53 -5.16 -0.79 -9.87
N ALA A 54 -4.05 -1.53 -9.94
CA ALA A 54 -3.52 -2.03 -11.22
C ALA A 54 -4.50 -2.98 -11.93
N ALA A 55 -5.17 -3.85 -11.18
CA ALA A 55 -6.21 -4.72 -11.72
C ALA A 55 -7.41 -3.94 -12.27
N ALA A 56 -7.92 -2.96 -11.50
CA ALA A 56 -9.04 -2.11 -11.93
C ALA A 56 -8.68 -1.26 -13.17
N LYS A 57 -7.45 -0.75 -13.24
CA LYS A 57 -6.95 -0.04 -14.42
C LYS A 57 -6.93 -0.96 -15.65
N LYS A 58 -6.41 -2.18 -15.52
CA LYS A 58 -6.38 -3.17 -16.60
C LYS A 58 -7.79 -3.51 -17.09
N GLU A 59 -8.74 -3.65 -16.16
CA GLU A 59 -10.15 -3.87 -16.53
C GLU A 59 -10.71 -2.69 -17.32
N ARG A 60 -10.54 -1.45 -16.83
CA ARG A 60 -11.00 -0.24 -17.52
C ARG A 60 -10.40 -0.13 -18.93
N ASP A 61 -9.11 -0.42 -19.07
CA ASP A 61 -8.42 -0.40 -20.36
C ASP A 61 -8.96 -1.47 -21.32
N GLY A 62 -9.29 -2.66 -20.80
CA GLY A 62 -9.97 -3.71 -21.58
C GLY A 62 -11.37 -3.27 -22.06
N LYS A 63 -12.16 -2.62 -21.19
CA LYS A 63 -13.48 -2.07 -21.57
C LYS A 63 -13.36 -0.95 -22.60
N ARG A 64 -12.34 -0.10 -22.47
CA ARG A 64 -12.04 0.95 -23.45
C ARG A 64 -11.71 0.36 -24.81
N ALA A 65 -10.86 -0.66 -24.87
CA ALA A 65 -10.50 -1.32 -26.12
C ALA A 65 -11.74 -1.96 -26.81
N LEU A 66 -12.66 -2.54 -26.02
CA LEU A 66 -13.92 -3.08 -26.53
C LEU A 66 -14.81 -2.00 -27.16
N GLU A 67 -14.98 -0.87 -26.47
CA GLU A 67 -15.73 0.27 -27.00
C GLU A 67 -15.12 0.82 -28.28
N GLU A 68 -13.79 1.03 -28.30
CA GLU A 68 -13.06 1.54 -29.47
C GLU A 68 -13.13 0.58 -30.66
N GLY A 69 -13.20 -0.73 -30.42
CA GLY A 69 -13.40 -1.75 -31.45
C GLY A 69 -14.86 -1.90 -31.93
N THR A 70 -15.83 -1.26 -31.28
CA THR A 70 -17.25 -1.34 -31.65
C THR A 70 -17.63 -0.22 -32.62
N GLN A 71 -18.43 -0.54 -33.64
CA GLN A 71 -18.86 0.42 -34.66
C GLN A 71 -19.54 1.64 -34.05
N ASP A 72 -19.17 2.84 -34.54
CA ASP A 72 -19.72 4.10 -34.04
C ASP A 72 -21.22 4.26 -34.31
N GLY A 73 -21.92 4.91 -33.38
CA GLY A 73 -23.37 5.15 -33.45
C GLY A 73 -24.26 3.92 -33.22
N THR A 74 -23.69 2.76 -32.87
CA THR A 74 -24.47 1.55 -32.55
C THR A 74 -24.89 1.52 -31.08
N LYS A 75 -26.01 0.85 -30.79
CA LYS A 75 -26.47 0.61 -29.41
C LYS A 75 -25.40 -0.11 -28.60
N GLU A 76 -24.71 -1.06 -29.22
CA GLU A 76 -23.64 -1.86 -28.65
C GLU A 76 -22.47 -0.98 -28.20
N ARG A 77 -22.11 0.04 -28.97
CA ARG A 77 -21.05 0.98 -28.57
C ARG A 77 -21.45 1.82 -27.36
N TYR A 78 -22.70 2.29 -27.29
CA TYR A 78 -23.18 2.99 -26.10
C TYR A 78 -23.16 2.10 -24.85
N LEU A 79 -23.54 0.81 -25.00
CA LEU A 79 -23.43 -0.17 -23.92
C LEU A 79 -21.97 -0.40 -23.50
N ALA A 80 -21.05 -0.54 -24.46
CA ALA A 80 -19.63 -0.69 -24.16
C ALA A 80 -19.05 0.54 -23.45
N GLY A 81 -19.44 1.75 -23.87
CA GLY A 81 -19.07 3.00 -23.21
C GLY A 81 -19.60 3.09 -21.78
N TRP A 82 -20.84 2.64 -21.53
CA TRP A 82 -21.39 2.55 -20.18
C TRP A 82 -20.57 1.59 -19.28
N GLU A 83 -20.22 0.41 -19.80
CA GLU A 83 -19.35 -0.54 -19.08
C GLU A 83 -17.96 0.06 -18.78
N ARG A 84 -17.38 0.81 -19.73
CA ARG A 84 -16.12 1.55 -19.49
C ARG A 84 -16.28 2.57 -18.35
N CYS A 85 -17.36 3.35 -18.35
CA CYS A 85 -17.62 4.34 -17.32
C CYS A 85 -17.76 3.70 -15.92
N LYS A 86 -18.45 2.55 -15.81
CA LYS A 86 -18.50 1.79 -14.55
C LYS A 86 -17.12 1.34 -14.09
N ALA A 87 -16.33 0.75 -14.99
CA ALA A 87 -14.96 0.33 -14.68
C ALA A 87 -14.06 1.52 -14.29
N GLN A 88 -14.29 2.70 -14.87
CA GLN A 88 -13.61 3.93 -14.47
C GLN A 88 -13.98 4.36 -13.06
N GLY A 89 -15.26 4.27 -12.68
CA GLY A 89 -15.71 4.51 -11.30
C GLY A 89 -14.99 3.58 -10.31
N THR A 90 -14.98 2.27 -10.59
CA THR A 90 -14.26 1.30 -9.75
C THR A 90 -12.76 1.60 -9.66
N MET A 91 -12.12 2.00 -10.76
CA MET A 91 -10.70 2.40 -10.75
C MET A 91 -10.45 3.59 -9.82
N ILE A 92 -11.33 4.60 -9.83
CA ILE A 92 -11.21 5.78 -8.96
C ILE A 92 -11.32 5.36 -7.48
N GLU A 93 -12.29 4.51 -7.13
CA GLU A 93 -12.42 3.99 -5.76
C GLU A 93 -11.15 3.25 -5.31
N LYS A 94 -10.50 2.49 -6.20
CA LYS A 94 -9.23 1.81 -5.88
C LYS A 94 -8.06 2.78 -5.70
N ILE A 95 -8.02 3.87 -6.47
CA ILE A 95 -7.03 4.94 -6.28
C ILE A 95 -7.20 5.58 -4.89
N GLU A 96 -8.44 5.88 -4.50
CA GLU A 96 -8.74 6.45 -3.17
C GLU A 96 -8.34 5.48 -2.04
N GLN A 97 -8.67 4.20 -2.17
CA GLN A 97 -8.25 3.15 -1.23
C GLN A 97 -6.72 3.05 -1.12
N ARG A 98 -5.99 3.15 -2.25
CA ARG A 98 -4.52 3.16 -2.25
C ARG A 98 -3.99 4.40 -1.52
N TYR A 99 -4.54 5.58 -1.76
CA TYR A 99 -4.10 6.79 -1.05
C TYR A 99 -4.36 6.71 0.45
N ALA A 100 -5.51 6.19 0.87
CA ALA A 100 -5.80 5.97 2.28
C ALA A 100 -4.80 4.99 2.92
N ALA A 101 -4.51 3.87 2.25
CA ALA A 101 -3.52 2.90 2.71
C ALA A 101 -2.09 3.47 2.73
N GLN A 102 -1.74 4.32 1.76
CA GLN A 102 -0.47 5.03 1.71
C GLN A 102 -0.32 5.95 2.91
N LEU A 103 -1.33 6.78 3.18
CA LEU A 103 -1.32 7.70 4.32
C LEU A 103 -1.17 6.94 5.64
N ALA A 104 -1.92 5.85 5.83
CA ALA A 104 -1.81 5.03 7.03
C ALA A 104 -0.40 4.44 7.21
N ARG A 105 0.20 3.92 6.13
CA ARG A 105 1.58 3.43 6.13
C ARG A 105 2.57 4.53 6.50
N ASP A 106 2.44 5.70 5.89
CA ASP A 106 3.36 6.82 6.09
C ASP A 106 3.26 7.37 7.51
N LEU A 107 2.06 7.36 8.12
CA LEU A 107 1.87 7.68 9.53
C LEU A 107 2.56 6.66 10.45
N CYS A 108 2.38 5.35 10.23
CA CYS A 108 3.08 4.32 11.01
C CYS A 108 4.60 4.43 10.88
N TYR A 109 5.10 4.75 9.68
CA TYR A 109 6.52 4.98 9.45
C TYR A 109 7.01 6.20 10.23
N ALA A 110 6.27 7.31 10.19
CA ALA A 110 6.63 8.51 10.93
C ALA A 110 6.65 8.27 12.45
N GLU A 111 5.72 7.48 12.99
CA GLU A 111 5.73 7.08 14.41
C GLU A 111 6.95 6.23 14.75
N TYR A 112 7.28 5.25 13.91
CA TYR A 112 8.47 4.41 14.09
C TYR A 112 9.76 5.24 14.06
N VAL A 113 9.95 6.09 13.04
CA VAL A 113 11.13 6.96 12.89
C VAL A 113 11.26 7.94 14.07
N LYS A 114 10.15 8.49 14.59
CA LYS A 114 10.18 9.33 15.79
C LYS A 114 10.65 8.54 17.02
N HIS A 115 10.15 7.32 17.21
CA HIS A 115 10.60 6.47 18.32
C HIS A 115 12.10 6.14 18.22
N GLU A 116 12.60 5.85 17.01
CA GLU A 116 14.01 5.49 16.79
C GLU A 116 14.98 6.70 16.85
N HIS A 117 14.56 7.89 16.42
CA HIS A 117 15.47 9.04 16.22
C HIS A 117 15.18 10.28 17.10
N GLY A 118 14.13 10.29 17.91
CA GLY A 118 13.85 11.36 18.90
C GLY A 118 12.35 11.60 19.11
N ALA A 119 11.83 11.70 20.33
CA ALA A 119 12.37 12.51 21.43
C ALA A 119 11.76 12.15 22.81
N ASP A 120 11.96 10.92 23.31
CA ASP A 120 11.76 10.61 24.76
C ASP A 120 13.07 10.82 25.55
N SER A 121 13.90 11.81 25.14
CA SER A 121 15.03 12.28 25.94
C SER A 121 14.65 13.58 26.65
N LYS A 122 13.74 13.46 27.64
CA LYS A 122 13.81 14.05 28.98
C LYS A 122 12.59 13.67 29.81
#